data_AF-A0A2A3EV48-F1
#
_entry.id   AF-A0A2A3EV48-F1
#
_cell.length_a   1.000
_cell.length_b   1.000
_cell.length_c   1.000
_cell.angle_alpha   90.00
_cell.angle_beta   90.00
_cell.angle_gamma   90.00
#
_symmetry.space_group_name_H-M   'P 1'
#
loop_
_entity.id
_entity.type
_entity.pdbx_description
1 polymer ?
#
loop_
_entity_poly.entity_id
_entity_poly.type
_entity_poly.pdbx_seq_one_letter_code
_entity_poly.pdbx_strand_id
1 'polypeptide(L)'
;MAYDRDAWKHGIPEDALVSRVNLRGCNWDYTEDCETGLSALKAIDQGAWDMMMARIRRSHRSGLKLSDNGDTYRAPVGNLVNPKKFKRRAMPWLGELKVDERTPKKRSKPGRAAEYRLYFGEPLHDNLLVVGVSVGIKHGSDGDAVKKQTDAMEDAMWKIIFWCEDPGRAVIWREHHRSC
;
A
#
# COMPACT_ATOMS: atom_id res chain seq x y z
N MET A 1 4.76 -29.39 -19.90
CA MET A 1 3.97 -29.08 -18.69
C MET A 1 2.74 -28.32 -19.14
N ALA A 2 1.55 -28.89 -18.90
CA ALA A 2 0.29 -28.25 -19.27
C ALA A 2 0.01 -27.11 -18.29
N TYR A 3 -0.13 -25.89 -18.83
CA TYR A 3 -0.52 -24.70 -18.08
C TYR A 3 -1.99 -24.83 -17.67
N ASP A 4 -2.25 -24.84 -16.36
CA ASP A 4 -3.59 -24.75 -15.82
C ASP A 4 -4.16 -23.34 -16.06
N ARG A 5 -5.20 -23.25 -16.90
CA ARG A 5 -5.87 -22.00 -17.27
C ARG A 5 -6.85 -21.49 -16.20
N ASP A 6 -6.97 -22.16 -15.06
CA ASP A 6 -7.91 -21.81 -13.98
C ASP A 6 -7.25 -21.33 -12.68
N ALA A 7 -5.90 -21.24 -12.62
CA ALA A 7 -5.16 -20.79 -11.43
C ALA A 7 -5.49 -19.34 -10.97
N TRP A 8 -6.14 -18.53 -11.81
CA TRP A 8 -6.48 -17.13 -11.54
C TRP A 8 -7.67 -16.94 -10.58
N LYS A 9 -8.40 -18.01 -10.22
CA LYS A 9 -9.65 -17.89 -9.43
C LYS A 9 -9.48 -17.81 -7.92
N HIS A 10 -8.28 -18.06 -7.34
CA HIS A 10 -8.19 -18.31 -5.88
C HIS A 10 -7.02 -17.72 -5.07
N GLY A 11 -6.10 -16.93 -5.63
CA GLY A 11 -5.07 -16.33 -4.78
C GLY A 11 -3.82 -16.00 -5.55
N ILE A 12 -3.15 -14.96 -5.10
CA ILE A 12 -1.96 -14.36 -5.70
C ILE A 12 -0.90 -15.45 -5.93
N PRO A 13 -0.33 -15.58 -7.14
CA PRO A 13 0.61 -16.66 -7.45
C PRO A 13 1.92 -16.56 -6.61
N GLU A 14 2.63 -17.67 -6.45
CA GLU A 14 3.80 -17.79 -5.56
C GLU A 14 4.96 -16.83 -5.93
N ASP A 15 5.09 -16.49 -7.21
CA ASP A 15 6.00 -15.47 -7.73
C ASP A 15 5.57 -14.04 -7.39
N ALA A 16 4.28 -13.81 -7.15
CA ALA A 16 3.74 -12.55 -6.64
C ALA A 16 3.87 -12.38 -5.12
N LEU A 17 4.58 -13.30 -4.43
CA LEU A 17 5.21 -13.01 -3.13
C LEU A 17 6.39 -12.05 -3.26
N VAL A 18 7.04 -11.99 -4.42
CA VAL A 18 8.10 -11.02 -4.72
C VAL A 18 7.45 -9.78 -5.32
N SER A 19 6.95 -8.90 -4.46
CA SER A 19 6.38 -7.63 -4.88
C SER A 19 7.45 -6.70 -5.44
N ARG A 20 7.08 -5.81 -6.36
CA ARG A 20 7.98 -4.78 -6.91
C ARG A 20 8.56 -3.89 -5.83
N VAL A 21 7.84 -3.66 -4.73
CA VAL A 21 8.37 -2.92 -3.58
C VAL A 21 9.59 -3.60 -2.95
N ASN A 22 9.77 -4.91 -3.17
CA ASN A 22 10.93 -5.69 -2.73
C ASN A 22 12.11 -5.59 -3.69
N LEU A 23 11.90 -5.06 -4.90
CA LEU A 23 12.94 -4.84 -5.90
C LEU A 23 13.54 -3.44 -5.76
N ARG A 24 14.82 -3.32 -6.10
CA ARG A 24 15.49 -2.03 -6.26
C ARG A 24 14.94 -1.31 -7.50
N GLY A 25 14.78 0.00 -7.40
CA GLY A 25 14.35 0.85 -8.51
C GLY A 25 12.84 0.89 -8.68
N CYS A 26 12.06 0.49 -7.67
CA CYS A 26 10.62 0.70 -7.72
C CYS A 26 10.28 2.20 -7.63
N ASN A 27 9.56 2.70 -8.63
CA ASN A 27 9.08 4.07 -8.69
C ASN A 27 7.78 4.19 -7.91
N TRP A 28 7.59 5.35 -7.29
CA TRP A 28 6.37 5.66 -6.55
C TRP A 28 5.60 6.76 -7.25
N ASP A 29 4.32 6.51 -7.44
CA ASP A 29 3.32 7.52 -7.76
C ASP A 29 2.23 7.52 -6.67
N TYR A 30 1.40 8.55 -6.64
CA TYR A 30 0.40 8.75 -5.59
C TYR A 30 -0.95 9.15 -6.17
N THR A 31 -2.01 8.58 -5.61
CA THR A 31 -3.35 9.16 -5.79
C THR A 31 -3.47 10.46 -4.99
N GLU A 32 -4.37 11.34 -5.40
CA GLU A 32 -4.70 12.57 -4.67
C GLU A 32 -5.12 12.28 -3.20
N ASP A 33 -5.86 11.18 -2.98
CA ASP A 33 -6.22 10.71 -1.64
C ASP A 33 -5.00 10.33 -0.80
N CYS A 34 -3.99 9.69 -1.42
CA CYS A 34 -2.76 9.36 -0.74
C CYS A 34 -1.96 10.61 -0.39
N GLU A 35 -1.84 11.56 -1.31
CA GLU A 35 -1.16 12.84 -1.08
C GLU A 35 -1.82 13.65 0.04
N THR A 36 -3.16 13.70 0.03
CA THR A 36 -3.95 14.32 1.10
C THR A 36 -3.70 13.63 2.44
N GLY A 37 -3.73 12.29 2.46
CA GLY A 37 -3.46 11.50 3.66
C GLY A 37 -2.03 11.68 4.20
N LEU A 38 -1.04 11.74 3.31
CA LEU A 38 0.36 12.01 3.68
C LEU A 38 0.55 13.43 4.20
N SER A 39 -0.13 14.41 3.62
CA SER A 39 -0.11 15.80 4.08
C SER A 39 -0.75 15.94 5.45
N ALA A 40 -1.89 15.26 5.67
CA ALA A 40 -2.53 15.19 6.99
C ALA A 40 -1.60 14.51 8.02
N LEU A 41 -0.97 13.39 7.66
CA LEU A 41 0.02 12.72 8.52
C LEU A 41 1.16 13.66 8.92
N LYS A 42 1.72 14.40 7.94
CA LYS A 42 2.78 15.39 8.19
C LYS A 42 2.36 16.45 9.21
N ALA A 43 1.13 16.95 9.07
CA ALA A 43 0.59 17.96 9.96
C ALA A 43 0.36 17.46 11.39
N ILE A 44 -0.03 16.19 11.57
CA ILE A 44 -0.36 15.63 12.89
C ILE A 44 0.83 14.98 13.61
N ASP A 45 1.75 14.36 12.87
CA ASP A 45 2.94 13.67 13.38
C ASP A 45 4.06 13.70 12.32
N GLN A 46 4.83 14.78 12.32
CA GLN A 46 5.97 14.98 11.42
C GLN A 46 6.99 13.83 11.54
N GLY A 47 7.22 13.29 12.73
CA GLY A 47 8.17 12.19 12.96
C GLY A 47 7.71 10.87 12.31
N ALA A 48 6.43 10.54 12.42
CA ALA A 48 5.86 9.39 11.73
C ALA A 48 5.87 9.59 10.21
N TRP A 49 5.59 10.81 9.73
CA TRP A 49 5.70 11.15 8.31
C TRP A 49 7.12 10.97 7.78
N ASP A 50 8.13 11.48 8.49
CA ASP A 50 9.53 11.37 8.08
C ASP A 50 9.97 9.90 7.96
N MET A 51 9.54 9.07 8.92
CA MET A 51 9.76 7.63 8.85
C MET A 51 9.04 6.96 7.69
N MET A 52 7.80 7.36 7.38
CA MET A 52 7.06 6.85 6.23
C MET A 52 7.80 7.17 4.93
N MET A 53 8.22 8.43 4.76
CA MET A 53 8.98 8.87 3.59
C MET A 53 10.35 8.21 3.51
N ALA A 54 11.02 7.97 4.65
CA ALA A 54 12.27 7.23 4.68
C ALA A 54 12.10 5.78 4.19
N ARG A 55 10.97 5.13 4.51
CA ARG A 55 10.65 3.77 4.05
C ARG A 55 10.37 3.73 2.55
N ILE A 56 9.60 4.67 2.02
CA ILE A 56 9.38 4.84 0.58
C ILE A 56 10.72 5.06 -0.15
N ARG A 57 11.55 5.98 0.34
CA ARG A 57 12.87 6.22 -0.28
C ARG A 57 13.77 4.98 -0.21
N ARG A 58 13.68 4.21 0.87
CA ARG A 58 14.41 2.94 1.03
C ARG A 58 13.92 1.88 0.04
N SER A 59 12.61 1.73 -0.16
CA SER A 59 12.09 0.77 -1.15
C SER A 59 12.58 1.12 -2.56
N HIS A 60 12.56 2.40 -2.96
CA HIS A 60 13.14 2.82 -4.25
C HIS A 60 14.63 2.46 -4.35
N ARG A 61 15.45 2.77 -3.33
CA ARG A 61 16.91 2.57 -3.40
C ARG A 61 17.35 1.11 -3.35
N SER A 62 16.69 0.28 -2.55
CA SER A 62 17.19 -1.07 -2.21
C SER A 62 16.13 -2.15 -2.19
N GLY A 63 14.86 -1.81 -2.45
CA GLY A 63 13.73 -2.67 -2.11
C GLY A 63 13.51 -2.78 -0.60
N LEU A 64 12.34 -3.32 -0.23
CA LEU A 64 12.03 -3.78 1.12
C LEU A 64 12.40 -5.26 1.24
N LYS A 65 13.02 -5.64 2.36
CA LYS A 65 13.43 -7.03 2.58
C LYS A 65 12.21 -7.86 2.95
N LEU A 66 12.05 -9.03 2.34
CA LEU A 66 10.99 -10.00 2.67
C LEU A 66 10.96 -10.37 4.17
N SER A 67 12.12 -10.36 4.83
CA SER A 67 12.24 -10.57 6.29
C SER A 67 11.53 -9.53 7.15
N ASP A 68 11.31 -8.32 6.62
CA ASP A 68 10.71 -7.20 7.35
C ASP A 68 9.16 -7.18 7.20
N ASN A 69 8.60 -8.18 6.50
CA ASN A 69 7.17 -8.37 6.27
C ASN A 69 6.46 -8.76 7.58
N GLY A 70 5.43 -8.01 7.97
CA GLY A 70 4.74 -8.08 9.25
C GLY A 70 5.13 -6.94 10.21
N ASP A 71 6.41 -6.58 10.24
CA ASP A 71 6.94 -5.58 11.18
C ASP A 71 6.86 -4.16 10.61
N THR A 72 7.36 -3.98 9.40
CA THR A 72 7.53 -2.65 8.79
C THR A 72 6.61 -2.41 7.60
N TYR A 73 6.21 -3.49 6.95
CA TYR A 73 5.22 -3.48 5.89
C TYR A 73 4.54 -4.83 5.91
N ARG A 74 3.34 -4.94 5.36
CA ARG A 74 2.67 -6.22 5.17
C ARG A 74 2.23 -6.35 3.74
N ALA A 75 2.56 -7.47 3.11
CA ALA A 75 2.09 -7.73 1.77
C ALA A 75 2.13 -9.21 1.35
N PRO A 76 1.21 -9.63 0.45
CA PRO A 76 0.01 -8.88 0.03
C PRO A 76 -1.03 -8.84 1.15
N VAL A 77 -1.78 -7.74 1.25
CA VAL A 77 -2.94 -7.59 2.15
C VAL A 77 -4.28 -7.68 1.44
N GLY A 78 -4.27 -7.72 0.10
CA GLY A 78 -5.48 -7.92 -0.72
C GLY A 78 -6.16 -9.28 -0.49
N ASN A 79 -5.50 -10.25 0.13
CA ASN A 79 -6.10 -11.53 0.54
C ASN A 79 -6.98 -11.42 1.80
N LEU A 80 -6.88 -10.31 2.54
CA LEU A 80 -7.65 -10.07 3.75
C LEU A 80 -9.01 -9.42 3.47
N VAL A 81 -9.27 -9.03 2.21
CA VAL A 81 -10.53 -8.42 1.78
C VAL A 81 -11.41 -9.44 1.07
N ASN A 82 -12.73 -9.25 1.11
CA ASN A 82 -13.67 -10.16 0.46
C ASN A 82 -13.69 -9.92 -1.07
N PRO A 83 -13.19 -10.87 -1.91
CA PRO A 83 -13.09 -10.67 -3.36
C PRO A 83 -14.46 -10.46 -4.03
N LYS A 84 -15.55 -10.98 -3.43
CA LYS A 84 -16.91 -10.82 -3.97
C LYS A 84 -17.36 -9.35 -4.01
N LYS A 85 -16.76 -8.48 -3.19
CA LYS A 85 -17.08 -7.04 -3.19
C LYS A 85 -16.64 -6.34 -4.47
N PHE A 86 -15.64 -6.86 -5.18
CA PHE A 86 -15.02 -6.21 -6.34
C PHE A 86 -15.59 -6.66 -7.70
N LYS A 87 -16.79 -7.24 -7.73
CA LYS A 87 -17.59 -7.49 -8.96
C LYS A 87 -16.83 -8.15 -10.12
N ARG A 88 -15.90 -9.08 -9.85
CA ARG A 88 -15.06 -9.80 -10.85
C ARG A 88 -14.06 -8.92 -11.59
N ARG A 89 -13.74 -7.74 -11.07
CA ARG A 89 -12.63 -6.92 -11.58
C ARG A 89 -11.31 -7.62 -11.30
N ALA A 90 -10.32 -7.38 -12.16
CA ALA A 90 -8.97 -7.85 -11.91
C ALA A 90 -8.46 -7.17 -10.63
N MET A 91 -8.14 -7.96 -9.60
CA MET A 91 -7.64 -7.42 -8.33
C MET A 91 -6.13 -7.21 -8.46
N PRO A 92 -5.65 -5.97 -8.51
CA PRO A 92 -4.23 -5.71 -8.46
C PRO A 92 -3.67 -6.12 -7.10
N TRP A 93 -2.36 -6.28 -7.06
CA TRP A 93 -1.65 -6.57 -5.84
C TRP A 93 -1.73 -5.35 -4.89
N LEU A 94 -1.92 -5.59 -3.59
CA LEU A 94 -2.06 -4.54 -2.55
C LEU A 94 -1.16 -4.86 -1.35
N GLY A 95 -0.40 -3.87 -0.88
CA GLY A 95 0.45 -3.91 0.31
C GLY A 95 0.16 -2.73 1.25
N GLU A 96 0.71 -2.80 2.47
CA GLU A 96 0.67 -1.70 3.44
C GLU A 96 2.07 -1.44 4.03
N LEU A 97 2.47 -0.17 4.16
CA LEU A 97 3.60 0.25 4.99
C LEU A 97 3.07 0.67 6.36
N LYS A 98 3.74 0.29 7.45
CA LYS A 98 3.30 0.57 8.83
C LYS A 98 4.28 1.47 9.56
N VAL A 99 3.87 2.61 10.10
CA VAL A 99 4.70 3.43 10.99
C VAL A 99 3.95 3.71 12.28
N ASP A 100 4.61 3.49 13.42
CA ASP A 100 4.03 3.83 14.72
C ASP A 100 4.16 5.32 15.01
N GLU A 101 3.25 5.87 15.82
CA GLU A 101 3.32 7.22 16.36
C GLU A 101 4.70 7.50 16.98
N ARG A 102 5.30 8.62 16.59
CA ARG A 102 6.64 9.02 17.05
C ARG A 102 6.63 10.34 17.79
N THR A 103 5.62 11.18 17.56
CA THR A 103 5.41 12.40 18.32
C THR A 103 4.29 12.16 19.33
N PRO A 104 4.59 11.67 20.54
CA PRO A 104 3.56 11.43 21.54
C PRO A 104 2.85 12.75 21.85
N LYS A 105 1.54 12.82 21.62
CA LYS A 105 0.73 13.84 22.27
C LYS A 105 0.96 13.66 23.77
N LYS A 106 1.16 14.75 24.53
CA LYS A 106 1.46 14.80 25.99
C LYS A 106 0.56 13.92 26.91
N ARG A 107 -0.41 13.17 26.38
CA ARG A 107 -1.37 12.30 27.07
C ARG A 107 -1.55 10.89 26.46
N SER A 108 -0.72 10.45 25.51
CA SER A 108 -0.79 9.09 24.98
C SER A 108 -0.44 8.08 26.09
N LYS A 109 -1.46 7.45 26.70
CA LYS A 109 -1.24 6.36 27.66
C LYS A 109 -0.49 5.21 26.96
N PRO A 110 0.40 4.47 27.65
CA PRO A 110 0.95 3.22 27.15
C PRO A 110 -0.19 2.31 26.64
N GLY A 111 -0.06 1.79 25.41
CA GLY A 111 -1.10 0.99 24.75
C GLY A 111 -2.10 1.76 23.87
N ARG A 112 -1.95 3.08 23.70
CA ARG A 112 -2.79 3.91 22.80
C ARG A 112 -2.04 4.52 21.61
N ALA A 113 -0.82 4.08 21.34
CA ALA A 113 -0.05 4.60 20.21
C ALA A 113 -0.83 4.39 18.90
N ALA A 114 -0.87 5.43 18.07
CA ALA A 114 -1.43 5.30 16.73
C ALA A 114 -0.47 4.51 15.82
N GLU A 115 -1.03 3.67 14.94
CA GLU A 115 -0.31 3.06 13.84
C GLU A 115 -0.80 3.68 12.54
N TYR A 116 0.09 4.37 11.84
CA TYR A 116 -0.15 4.94 10.52
C TYR A 116 0.16 3.91 9.45
N ARG A 117 -0.76 3.75 8.49
CA ARG A 117 -0.69 2.72 7.45
C ARG A 117 -0.81 3.37 6.09
N LEU A 118 0.22 3.32 5.28
CA LEU A 118 0.11 3.70 3.87
C LEU A 118 -0.23 2.46 3.06
N TYR A 119 -1.37 2.46 2.39
CA TYR A 119 -1.74 1.41 1.45
C TYR A 119 -1.19 1.74 0.07
N PHE A 120 -0.65 0.74 -0.60
CA PHE A 120 -0.10 0.88 -1.93
C PHE A 120 -0.41 -0.33 -2.78
N GLY A 121 -0.52 -0.14 -4.08
CA GLY A 121 -0.78 -1.21 -5.04
C GLY A 121 0.23 -1.26 -6.17
N GLU A 122 0.22 -2.37 -6.89
CA GLU A 122 1.08 -2.60 -8.06
C GLU A 122 0.21 -2.74 -9.31
N PRO A 123 0.24 -1.75 -10.22
CA PRO A 123 -0.56 -1.80 -11.43
C PRO A 123 -0.17 -2.96 -12.35
N LEU A 124 -1.15 -3.57 -13.01
CA LEU A 124 -0.92 -4.80 -13.80
C LEU A 124 0.04 -4.64 -14.99
N HIS A 125 0.24 -3.41 -15.48
CA HIS A 125 0.90 -3.16 -16.77
C HIS A 125 2.26 -2.43 -16.70
N ASP A 126 2.79 -2.18 -15.51
CA ASP A 126 4.10 -1.53 -15.36
C ASP A 126 4.98 -2.22 -14.32
N ASN A 127 6.18 -2.63 -14.71
CA ASN A 127 6.98 -3.57 -13.92
C ASN A 127 7.75 -2.92 -12.76
N LEU A 128 7.84 -1.59 -12.72
CA LEU A 128 8.60 -0.86 -11.70
C LEU A 128 7.73 0.09 -10.89
N LEU A 129 6.49 0.35 -11.32
CA LEU A 129 5.58 1.24 -10.61
C LEU A 129 4.91 0.59 -9.41
N VAL A 130 4.93 1.34 -8.30
CA VAL A 130 4.12 1.19 -7.10
C VAL A 130 3.29 2.47 -6.91
N VAL A 131 2.01 2.33 -6.59
CA VAL A 131 1.10 3.47 -6.41
C VAL A 131 0.62 3.53 -4.97
N GLY A 132 0.95 4.59 -4.24
CA GLY A 132 0.32 4.89 -2.96
C GLY A 132 -1.12 5.33 -3.17
N VAL A 133 -2.07 4.70 -2.46
CA VAL A 133 -3.51 4.91 -2.70
C VAL A 133 -4.26 5.54 -1.53
N SER A 134 -3.84 5.30 -0.30
CA SER A 134 -4.47 5.90 0.88
C SER A 134 -3.57 5.82 2.11
N VAL A 135 -3.88 6.63 3.12
CA VAL A 135 -3.27 6.56 4.44
C VAL A 135 -4.37 6.30 5.48
N GLY A 136 -4.30 5.17 6.16
CA GLY A 136 -5.16 4.80 7.27
C GLY A 136 -4.50 5.02 8.63
N ILE A 137 -5.33 5.09 9.67
CA ILE A 137 -4.89 5.20 11.06
C ILE A 137 -5.57 4.10 11.87
N LYS A 138 -4.77 3.37 12.65
CA LYS A 138 -5.25 2.36 13.59
C LYS A 138 -4.85 2.76 15.01
N HIS A 139 -5.73 2.54 15.98
CA HIS A 139 -5.42 2.75 17.39
C HIS A 139 -5.53 1.41 18.12
N GLY A 140 -4.51 1.07 18.91
CA GLY A 140 -4.42 -0.24 19.59
C GLY A 140 -5.57 -0.54 20.56
N SER A 141 -6.30 0.48 21.01
CA SER A 141 -7.42 0.35 21.95
C SER A 141 -8.80 0.27 21.31
N ASP A 142 -8.90 0.35 19.98
CA ASP A 142 -10.19 0.37 19.29
C ASP A 142 -10.77 -1.05 19.22
N GLY A 143 -11.93 -1.28 19.84
CA GLY A 143 -12.62 -2.59 19.82
C GLY A 143 -13.02 -3.05 18.42
N ASP A 144 -13.07 -2.14 17.45
CA ASP A 144 -13.37 -2.37 16.03
C ASP A 144 -12.14 -2.18 15.12
N ALA A 145 -10.92 -2.15 15.67
CA ALA A 145 -9.68 -1.88 14.92
C ALA A 145 -9.48 -2.82 13.73
N VAL A 146 -9.87 -4.10 13.86
CA VAL A 146 -9.78 -5.08 12.77
C VAL A 146 -10.73 -4.71 11.64
N LYS A 147 -11.99 -4.38 11.97
CA LYS A 147 -12.99 -4.00 10.98
C LYS A 147 -12.58 -2.73 10.23
N LYS A 148 -12.18 -1.68 10.96
CA LYS A 148 -11.68 -0.42 10.36
C LYS A 148 -10.50 -0.66 9.43
N GLN A 149 -9.60 -1.57 9.81
CA GLN A 149 -8.47 -1.93 8.96
C GLN A 149 -8.93 -2.67 7.69
N THR A 150 -9.87 -3.60 7.79
CA THR A 150 -10.46 -4.27 6.62
C THR A 150 -11.17 -3.26 5.71
N ASP A 151 -11.97 -2.35 6.26
CA ASP A 151 -12.67 -1.32 5.49
C ASP A 151 -11.67 -0.40 4.76
N ALA A 152 -10.55 -0.03 5.40
CA ALA A 152 -9.48 0.74 4.77
C ALA A 152 -8.76 -0.03 3.65
N MET A 153 -8.55 -1.34 3.83
CA MET A 153 -7.99 -2.20 2.77
C MET A 153 -8.95 -2.33 1.58
N GLU A 154 -10.26 -2.40 1.83
CA GLU A 154 -11.27 -2.46 0.77
C GLU A 154 -11.36 -1.16 -0.02
N ASP A 155 -11.32 -0.02 0.67
CA ASP A 155 -11.24 1.31 0.05
C ASP A 155 -9.96 1.45 -0.79
N ALA A 156 -8.81 1.09 -0.23
CA ALA A 156 -7.54 1.09 -0.94
C ALA A 156 -7.57 0.21 -2.19
N MET A 157 -8.19 -0.98 -2.09
CA MET A 157 -8.35 -1.90 -3.22
C MET A 157 -9.19 -1.28 -4.35
N TRP A 158 -10.31 -0.62 -4.02
CA TRP A 158 -11.10 0.10 -5.02
C TRP A 158 -10.30 1.20 -5.71
N LYS A 159 -9.52 1.96 -4.95
CA LYS A 159 -8.69 3.06 -5.50
C LYS A 159 -7.63 2.57 -6.47
N ILE A 160 -6.92 1.48 -6.15
CA ILE A 160 -5.94 0.92 -7.08
C ILE A 160 -6.61 0.32 -8.32
N ILE A 161 -7.79 -0.31 -8.18
CA ILE A 161 -8.58 -0.82 -9.31
C ILE A 161 -8.94 0.35 -10.25
N PHE A 162 -9.49 1.44 -9.72
CA PHE A 162 -9.85 2.61 -10.52
C PHE A 162 -8.62 3.26 -11.16
N TRP A 163 -7.49 3.33 -10.43
CA TRP A 163 -6.23 3.81 -11.00
C TRP A 163 -5.79 2.96 -12.20
N CYS A 164 -5.91 1.63 -12.10
CA CYS A 164 -5.53 0.71 -13.19
C CYS A 164 -6.49 0.76 -14.39
N GLU A 165 -7.77 1.07 -14.16
CA GLU A 165 -8.78 1.18 -15.21
C GLU A 165 -8.74 2.53 -15.94
N ASP A 166 -8.09 3.55 -15.38
CA ASP A 166 -7.93 4.87 -15.99
C ASP A 166 -6.75 4.86 -16.98
N PRO A 167 -7.02 4.89 -18.31
CA PRO A 167 -5.97 4.83 -19.32
C PRO A 167 -5.07 6.08 -19.30
N GLY A 168 -5.59 7.22 -18.85
CA GLY A 168 -4.87 8.50 -18.83
C GLY A 168 -3.74 8.50 -17.81
N ARG A 169 -3.92 7.87 -16.65
CA ARG A 169 -2.91 7.81 -15.59
C ARG A 169 -1.67 7.02 -15.99
N ALA A 170 -1.86 5.88 -16.64
CA ALA A 170 -0.75 5.09 -17.17
C ALA A 170 0.03 5.83 -18.28
N VAL A 171 -0.62 6.72 -19.04
CA VAL A 171 0.05 7.56 -20.04
C VAL A 171 0.85 8.67 -19.37
N ILE A 172 0.23 9.45 -18.48
CA ILE A 172 0.88 10.55 -17.75
C ILE A 172 2.13 10.05 -17.00
N TRP A 173 2.01 8.93 -16.29
CA TRP A 173 3.16 8.35 -15.58
C TRP A 173 4.31 7.98 -16.53
N ARG A 174 4.00 7.34 -17.67
CA ARG A 174 5.03 6.95 -18.65
C ARG A 174 5.71 8.17 -19.30
N GLU A 175 4.98 9.24 -19.55
CA GLU A 175 5.52 10.48 -20.10
C GLU A 175 6.47 11.17 -19.12
N HIS A 176 6.07 11.26 -17.85
CA HIS A 176 6.90 11.84 -16.79
C HIS A 176 8.22 11.08 -16.58
N HIS A 177 8.22 9.76 -16.77
CA HIS A 177 9.39 8.90 -16.45
C HIS A 177 10.20 8.45 -17.66
N ARG A 178 9.75 8.72 -18.90
CA ARG A 178 10.58 8.57 -20.13
C ARG A 178 11.46 9.78 -20.41
N SER A 179 11.25 10.88 -19.68
CA SER A 179 11.94 12.16 -19.87
C SER A 179 13.21 12.32 -19.01
N CYS A 180 13.65 11.24 -18.35
CA CYS A 180 14.81 11.20 -17.45
C CYS A 180 15.88 10.23 -17.96
#